data_AF-A0A917P786-F1
#
_entry.id   AF-A0A917P786-F1
#
_cell.length_a   1.000
_cell.length_b   1.000
_cell.length_c   1.000
_cell.angle_alpha   90.00
_cell.angle_beta   90.00
_cell.angle_gamma   90.00
#
_symmetry.space_group_name_H-M   'P 1'
#
loop_
_entity.id
_entity.type
_entity.pdbx_description
1 polymer ?
#
loop_
_entity_poly.entity_id
_entity_poly.type
_entity_poly.pdbx_seq_one_letter_code
_entity_poly.pdbx_strand_id
1 'polypeptide(L)'
;MTLPHASEAMIEAAVCDLFTRAGWYALKTDAAQVTRGARHARPARGTIDVGFPDRVFLLSLPGSPLCLAALVELKTATGRVRASQVARHAELRDRYGLKPQIVRDARQAEHLIHEGLRLRRLLKGQR
;
A
#
# COMPACT_ATOMS: atom_id res chain seq x y z
N MET A 1 -9.55 18.66 2.00
CA MET A 1 -10.48 18.76 3.14
C MET A 1 -10.40 17.45 3.91
N THR A 2 -10.15 17.49 5.22
CA THR A 2 -10.23 16.32 6.09
C THR A 2 -11.68 16.13 6.51
N LEU A 3 -12.27 14.97 6.24
CA LEU A 3 -13.61 14.61 6.71
C LEU A 3 -13.46 14.01 8.12
N PRO A 4 -13.87 14.71 9.20
CA PRO A 4 -13.61 14.27 10.58
C PRO A 4 -14.30 12.96 10.99
N HIS A 5 -15.14 12.39 10.13
CA HIS A 5 -15.86 11.13 10.35
C HIS A 5 -15.71 10.11 9.21
N ALA A 6 -14.74 10.29 8.30
CA ALA A 6 -14.53 9.30 7.24
C ALA A 6 -14.08 7.96 7.85
N SER A 7 -14.82 6.91 7.53
CA SER A 7 -14.44 5.54 7.89
C SER A 7 -13.18 5.12 7.13
N GLU A 8 -12.51 4.08 7.62
CA GLU A 8 -11.33 3.49 6.94
C GLU A 8 -11.69 3.05 5.51
N ALA A 9 -12.90 2.49 5.32
CA ALA A 9 -13.40 2.10 4.00
C ALA A 9 -13.62 3.29 3.06
N MET A 10 -14.09 4.45 3.56
CA MET A 10 -14.24 5.66 2.75
C MET A 10 -12.88 6.22 2.32
N ILE A 11 -11.91 6.21 3.24
CA ILE A 11 -10.53 6.63 2.94
C ILE A 11 -9.90 5.68 1.92
N GLU A 12 -10.09 4.37 2.11
CA GLU A 12 -9.61 3.35 1.18
C GLU A 12 -10.17 3.57 -0.23
N ALA A 13 -11.48 3.75 -0.37
CA ALA A 13 -12.12 4.03 -1.65
C ALA A 13 -11.57 5.32 -2.29
N ALA A 14 -11.52 6.42 -1.54
CA ALA A 14 -11.03 7.70 -2.05
C ALA A 14 -9.56 7.63 -2.49
N VAL A 15 -8.70 6.96 -1.72
CA VAL A 15 -7.30 6.77 -2.08
C VAL A 15 -7.16 5.90 -3.33
N CYS A 16 -7.91 4.79 -3.41
CA CYS A 16 -7.88 3.91 -4.58
C CYS A 16 -8.33 4.65 -5.86
N ASP A 17 -9.36 5.49 -5.77
CA ASP A 17 -9.82 6.32 -6.88
C ASP A 17 -8.74 7.30 -7.35
N LEU A 18 -8.01 7.94 -6.44
CA LEU A 18 -6.92 8.85 -6.78
C LEU A 18 -5.79 8.14 -7.52
N PHE A 19 -5.32 7.00 -7.00
CA PHE A 19 -4.28 6.20 -7.64
C PHE A 19 -4.72 5.71 -9.03
N THR A 20 -5.96 5.20 -9.14
CA THR A 20 -6.51 4.69 -10.41
C THR A 20 -6.60 5.79 -11.46
N ARG A 21 -7.12 6.97 -11.09
CA ARG A 21 -7.17 8.13 -12.00
C ARG A 21 -5.78 8.60 -12.46
N ALA A 22 -4.75 8.40 -11.63
CA ALA A 22 -3.37 8.70 -11.96
C ALA A 22 -2.67 7.59 -12.79
N GLY A 23 -3.38 6.53 -13.18
CA GLY A 23 -2.88 5.44 -14.00
C GLY A 23 -2.10 4.37 -13.22
N TRP A 24 -2.33 4.26 -11.91
CA TRP A 24 -1.81 3.17 -11.09
C TRP A 24 -2.82 2.03 -11.01
N TYR A 25 -2.33 0.80 -10.88
CA TYR A 25 -3.14 -0.37 -10.63
C TYR A 25 -3.16 -0.70 -9.13
N ALA A 26 -4.35 -0.80 -8.53
CA ALA A 26 -4.52 -1.04 -7.10
C ALA A 26 -4.71 -2.53 -6.80
N LEU A 27 -3.80 -3.13 -6.04
CA LEU A 27 -3.89 -4.51 -5.55
C LEU A 27 -4.22 -4.51 -4.06
N LYS A 28 -5.21 -5.31 -3.66
CA LYS A 28 -5.51 -5.58 -2.24
C LYS A 28 -4.72 -6.77 -1.73
N THR A 29 -4.16 -6.67 -0.53
CA THR A 29 -3.44 -7.78 0.09
C THR A 29 -4.27 -8.36 1.23
N ASP A 30 -4.79 -9.57 1.05
CA ASP A 30 -5.61 -10.23 2.07
C ASP A 30 -4.74 -10.95 3.12
N ALA A 31 -3.91 -10.21 3.84
CA ALA A 31 -3.03 -10.72 4.89
C ALA A 31 -3.76 -11.31 6.12
N ALA A 32 -5.08 -11.12 6.21
CA ALA A 32 -5.91 -11.51 7.36
C ALA A 32 -6.98 -12.58 7.04
N GLN A 33 -7.12 -13.03 5.79
CA GLN A 33 -8.18 -14.01 5.48
C GLN A 33 -7.90 -15.44 5.94
N VAL A 34 -6.64 -15.78 6.26
CA VAL A 34 -6.29 -17.13 6.74
C VAL A 34 -6.86 -17.44 8.14
N THR A 35 -7.30 -16.43 8.91
CA THR A 35 -7.71 -16.62 10.31
C THR A 35 -9.20 -16.90 10.54
N ARG A 36 -10.09 -16.74 9.54
CA ARG A 36 -11.52 -17.07 9.69
C ARG A 36 -11.83 -18.47 9.16
N GLY A 37 -11.46 -19.49 9.93
CA GLY A 37 -11.93 -20.87 9.69
C GLY A 37 -10.95 -21.97 10.13
N ALA A 38 -9.66 -21.66 10.23
CA ALA A 38 -8.66 -22.63 10.64
C ALA A 38 -7.79 -22.06 11.75
N ARG A 39 -8.23 -22.21 13.01
CA ARG A 39 -7.46 -21.76 14.18
C ARG A 39 -6.06 -22.39 14.31
N HIS A 40 -5.69 -23.37 13.47
CA HIS A 40 -4.39 -24.05 13.51
C HIS A 40 -3.82 -24.45 12.14
N ALA A 41 -4.31 -23.92 11.02
CA ALA A 41 -3.62 -24.16 9.75
C ALA A 41 -2.34 -23.32 9.73
N ARG A 42 -1.17 -23.98 9.63
CA ARG A 42 0.08 -23.30 9.27
C ARG A 42 -0.20 -22.42 8.05
N PRO A 43 0.31 -21.18 7.99
CA PRO A 43 0.19 -20.36 6.78
C PRO A 43 0.59 -21.22 5.59
N ALA A 44 -0.32 -21.42 4.64
CA ALA A 44 -0.02 -22.15 3.42
C ALA A 44 1.18 -21.44 2.75
N ARG A 45 2.10 -22.21 2.16
CA ARG A 45 3.23 -21.61 1.42
C ARG A 45 2.68 -20.59 0.42
N GLY A 46 3.19 -19.36 0.46
CA GLY A 46 2.72 -18.26 -0.40
C GLY A 46 1.60 -17.39 0.18
N THR A 47 1.25 -17.53 1.46
CA THR A 47 0.33 -16.60 2.13
C THR A 47 1.03 -15.31 2.56
N ILE A 48 0.31 -14.20 2.49
CA ILE A 48 0.81 -12.90 2.97
C ILE A 48 0.69 -12.89 4.49
N ASP A 49 1.81 -12.64 5.16
CA ASP A 49 1.85 -12.64 6.62
C ASP A 49 1.02 -11.50 7.24
N VAL A 50 0.46 -11.76 8.42
CA VAL A 50 -0.31 -10.79 9.20
C VAL A 50 0.51 -9.50 9.42
N GLY A 51 -0.15 -8.36 9.21
CA GLY A 51 0.44 -7.04 9.37
C GLY A 51 1.12 -6.49 8.10
N PHE A 52 1.04 -7.21 6.98
CA PHE A 52 1.43 -6.65 5.68
C PHE A 52 0.53 -5.46 5.29
N PRO A 53 1.07 -4.43 4.61
CA PRO A 53 0.31 -3.23 4.24
C PRO A 53 -0.93 -3.54 3.40
N ASP A 54 -2.07 -2.96 3.73
CA ASP A 54 -3.39 -3.25 3.12
C ASP A 54 -3.42 -3.26 1.58
N ARG A 55 -2.64 -2.39 0.94
CA ARG A 55 -2.63 -2.17 -0.50
C ARG A 55 -1.22 -2.12 -1.08
N VAL A 56 -1.11 -2.60 -2.32
CA VAL A 56 0.05 -2.34 -3.19
C VAL A 56 -0.45 -1.62 -4.43
N PHE A 57 0.10 -0.44 -4.71
CA PHE A 57 -0.18 0.29 -5.95
C PHE A 57 0.97 0.11 -6.92
N LEU A 58 0.66 -0.31 -8.15
CA LEU A 58 1.64 -0.59 -9.19
C LEU A 58 1.58 0.47 -10.29
N LEU A 59 2.75 0.99 -10.67
CA LEU A 59 2.90 1.94 -11.78
C LEU A 59 3.84 1.35 -12.82
N SER A 60 3.34 1.18 -14.05
CA SER A 60 4.14 0.66 -15.15
C SER A 60 5.32 1.58 -15.49
N LEU A 61 6.45 0.95 -15.85
CA LEU A 61 7.59 1.64 -16.45
C LEU A 61 7.52 1.43 -17.98
N PRO A 62 7.47 2.51 -18.79
CA PRO A 62 7.31 2.37 -20.24
C PRO A 62 8.43 1.54 -20.88
N GLY A 63 8.05 0.51 -21.63
CA GLY A 63 9.00 -0.37 -22.33
C GLY A 63 9.82 -1.28 -21.42
N SER A 64 9.41 -1.46 -20.17
CA SER A 64 10.02 -2.40 -19.22
C SER A 64 8.97 -3.40 -18.73
N PRO A 65 9.35 -4.67 -18.50
CA PRO A 65 8.47 -5.63 -17.83
C PRO A 65 8.33 -5.34 -16.32
N LEU A 66 9.14 -4.41 -15.78
CA LEU A 66 9.12 -4.03 -14.38
C LEU A 66 8.14 -2.86 -14.13
N CYS A 67 7.72 -2.73 -12.87
CA CYS A 67 6.89 -1.63 -12.40
C CYS A 67 7.45 -1.04 -11.09
N LEU A 68 7.04 0.19 -10.78
CA LEU A 68 7.19 0.75 -9.44
C LEU A 68 6.04 0.24 -8.57
N ALA A 69 6.34 -0.05 -7.30
CA ALA A 69 5.35 -0.48 -6.33
C ALA A 69 5.37 0.43 -5.10
N ALA A 70 4.21 0.92 -4.70
CA ALA A 70 4.00 1.62 -3.44
C ALA A 70 3.24 0.70 -2.47
N LEU A 71 3.88 0.33 -1.37
CA LEU A 71 3.25 -0.43 -0.29
C LEU A 71 2.54 0.55 0.64
N VAL A 72 1.23 0.42 0.80
CA VAL A 72 0.39 1.40 1.51
C VAL A 72 -0.47 0.71 2.56
N GLU A 73 -0.34 1.19 3.79
CA GLU A 73 -1.20 0.90 4.91
C GLU A 73 -2.21 2.04 5.05
N LEU A 74 -3.50 1.74 5.02
CA LEU A 74 -4.56 2.76 5.08
C LEU A 74 -5.06 2.88 6.51
N LYS A 75 -5.19 4.10 7.01
CA LYS A 75 -5.74 4.35 8.35
C LYS A 75 -6.65 5.57 8.32
N THR A 76 -7.60 5.64 9.25
CA THR A 76 -8.31 6.90 9.50
C THR A 76 -7.38 7.97 10.06
N ALA A 77 -7.80 9.23 10.13
CA ALA A 77 -6.97 10.30 10.70
C ALA A 77 -6.45 9.96 12.12
N THR A 78 -7.28 9.32 12.94
CA THR A 78 -6.95 8.91 14.32
C THR A 78 -6.63 7.41 14.47
N GLY A 79 -6.72 6.63 13.39
CA GLY A 79 -6.55 5.19 13.41
C GLY A 79 -5.14 4.77 13.84
N ARG A 80 -5.04 3.87 14.82
CA ARG A 80 -3.73 3.38 15.29
C ARG A 80 -3.20 2.28 14.38
N VAL A 81 -1.89 2.31 14.12
CA VAL A 81 -1.18 1.19 13.50
C VAL A 81 -1.00 0.12 14.56
N ARG A 82 -1.39 -1.12 14.25
CA ARG A 82 -1.34 -2.23 15.21
C ARG A 82 0.10 -2.67 15.44
N ALA A 83 0.40 -3.25 16.60
CA ALA A 83 1.75 -3.74 16.91
C ALA A 83 2.28 -4.75 15.87
N SER A 84 1.41 -5.61 15.34
CA SER A 84 1.76 -6.55 14.26
C SER A 84 2.15 -5.84 12.96
N GLN A 85 1.48 -4.75 12.61
CA GLN A 85 1.80 -3.92 11.45
C GLN A 85 3.12 -3.17 11.67
N VAL A 86 3.34 -2.63 12.87
CA VAL A 86 4.62 -1.99 13.22
C VAL A 86 5.79 -2.96 13.05
N ALA A 87 5.68 -4.18 13.62
CA ALA A 87 6.71 -5.20 13.51
C ALA A 87 6.95 -5.60 12.04
N ARG A 88 5.89 -5.81 11.27
CA ARG A 88 6.00 -6.18 9.85
C ARG A 88 6.58 -5.05 9.00
N HIS A 89 6.18 -3.81 9.22
CA HIS A 89 6.72 -2.66 8.51
C HIS A 89 8.21 -2.46 8.83
N ALA A 90 8.62 -2.71 10.07
CA ALA A 90 10.02 -2.72 10.45
C ALA A 90 10.79 -3.80 9.71
N GLU A 91 10.28 -5.04 9.66
CA GLU A 91 10.91 -6.11 8.90
C GLU A 91 11.03 -5.76 7.40
N LEU A 92 9.95 -5.27 6.77
CA LEU A 92 9.95 -4.86 5.36
C LEU A 92 11.03 -3.81 5.07
N ARG A 93 11.19 -2.84 5.97
CA ARG A 93 12.19 -1.79 5.86
C ARG A 93 13.60 -2.32 6.09
N ASP A 94 13.82 -3.00 7.20
CA ASP A 94 15.16 -3.29 7.70
C ASP A 94 15.79 -4.47 6.94
N ARG A 95 14.97 -5.45 6.52
CA ARG A 95 15.45 -6.65 5.81
C ARG A 95 15.40 -6.52 4.30
N TYR A 96 14.39 -5.82 3.75
CA TYR A 96 14.14 -5.78 2.32
C TYR A 96 14.29 -4.37 1.70
N GLY A 97 14.55 -3.34 2.51
CA GLY A 97 14.64 -1.96 2.04
C GLY A 97 13.29 -1.38 1.58
N LEU A 98 12.18 -2.11 1.77
CA LEU A 98 10.84 -1.69 1.38
C LEU A 98 10.27 -0.76 2.43
N LYS A 99 9.78 0.42 2.04
CA LYS A 99 9.29 1.44 2.98
C LYS A 99 7.78 1.62 2.87
N PRO A 100 6.97 0.78 3.55
CA PRO A 100 5.53 0.98 3.63
C PRO A 100 5.16 2.40 4.05
N GLN A 101 4.12 2.95 3.44
CA GLN A 101 3.62 4.28 3.72
C GLN A 101 2.27 4.18 4.42
N ILE A 102 2.12 4.91 5.52
CA ILE A 102 0.82 5.03 6.20
C ILE A 102 0.10 6.21 5.57
N VAL A 103 -1.01 5.94 4.89
CA VAL A 103 -1.82 6.96 4.21
C VAL A 103 -3.13 7.13 4.96
N ARG A 104 -3.42 8.38 5.32
CA ARG A 104 -4.59 8.78 6.12
C ARG A 104 -5.55 9.71 5.42
N ASP A 105 -5.11 10.32 4.32
CA ASP A 105 -5.88 11.29 3.57
C ASP A 105 -5.44 11.37 2.11
N ALA A 106 -6.20 12.13 1.33
CA ALA A 106 -5.95 12.36 -0.08
C ALA A 106 -4.61 13.06 -0.36
N ARG A 107 -4.17 13.98 0.51
CA ARG A 107 -2.93 14.74 0.26
C ARG A 107 -1.70 13.83 0.34
N GLN A 108 -1.69 12.91 1.30
CA GLN A 108 -0.64 11.91 1.42
C GLN A 108 -0.62 10.97 0.21
N ALA A 109 -1.80 10.56 -0.28
CA ALA A 109 -1.90 9.75 -1.50
C ALA A 109 -1.38 10.51 -2.74
N GLU A 110 -1.80 11.76 -2.92
CA GLU A 110 -1.33 12.64 -4.01
C GLU A 110 0.18 12.80 -4.00
N HIS A 111 0.80 13.00 -2.83
CA HIS A 111 2.25 13.09 -2.71
C HIS A 111 2.95 11.83 -3.23
N LEU A 112 2.48 10.64 -2.84
CA LEU A 112 3.04 9.36 -3.33
C LEU A 112 2.84 9.18 -4.84
N ILE A 113 1.68 9.54 -5.35
CA ILE A 113 1.37 9.52 -6.79
C ILE A 113 2.36 10.41 -7.54
N HIS A 114 2.55 11.66 -7.10
CA HIS A 114 3.47 12.61 -7.72
C HIS A 114 4.91 12.11 -7.69
N GLU A 115 5.35 11.53 -6.57
CA GLU A 115 6.69 10.96 -6.45
C GLU A 115 6.90 9.79 -7.40
N GLY A 116 5.96 8.84 -7.49
CA GLY A 116 6.10 7.72 -8.42
C GLY A 116 6.03 8.16 -9.89
N LEU A 117 5.22 9.17 -10.23
CA LEU A 117 5.22 9.77 -11.58
C LEU A 117 6.55 10.47 -11.89
N ARG A 118 7.14 11.16 -10.92
CA ARG A 118 8.48 11.77 -11.04
C ARG A 118 9.53 10.69 -11.32
N LEU A 119 9.55 9.62 -10.52
CA LEU A 119 10.47 8.49 -10.72
C LEU A 119 10.28 7.81 -12.07
N ARG A 120 9.03 7.57 -12.49
CA ARG A 120 8.72 7.01 -13.83
C ARG A 120 9.30 7.87 -14.95
N ARG A 121 9.22 9.20 -14.84
CA ARG A 121 9.78 10.13 -15.83
C ARG A 121 11.30 10.09 -15.86
N LEU A 122 11.96 10.05 -14.70
CA LEU A 122 13.42 9.95 -14.61
C LEU A 122 13.93 8.65 -15.24
N LEU A 123 13.28 7.52 -14.95
CA LEU A 123 13.64 6.23 -15.51
C LEU A 123 13.36 6.13 -17.02
N LYS A 124 12.41 6.92 -17.55
CA LYS A 124 12.18 7.04 -19.00
C LYS A 124 13.31 7.81 -19.71
N GLY A 125 13.91 8.79 -19.05
CA GLY A 125 14.93 9.68 -19.61
C GLY A 125 16.35 9.10 -19.64
N GLN A 126 16.55 7.87 -19.16
CA GLN A 126 17.85 7.17 -19.18
C GLN A 126 18.02 6.23 -20.39
N ARG A 127 17.44 6.59 -21.53
CA ARG A 127 17.63 5.88 -22.80
C ARG A 127 18.61 6.62 -23.69
#